data_AF-A0A6F8PXF2-F1
#
_entry.id   AF-A0A6F8PXF2-F1
#
_cell.length_a   1.000
_cell.length_b   1.000
_cell.length_c   1.000
_cell.angle_alpha   90.00
_cell.angle_beta   90.00
_cell.angle_gamma   90.00
#
_symmetry.space_group_name_H-M   'P 1'
#
loop_
_entity.id
_entity.type
_entity.pdbx_description
1 polymer ?
#
loop_
_entity_poly.entity_id
_entity_poly.type
_entity_poly.pdbx_seq_one_letter_code
_entity_poly.pdbx_strand_id
1 'polypeptide(L)'
;MPNLHQLSADQLRTLAAQLLVQVEEKDQRIAANAKAIQQKELKIDQLTYELAYLRRLKFSHKSEQISALQMTLLDEVTDADIAAIESELESLKDKTDTAQPKKKPKRQPLPENLPRLEIRHDPESTTCSCGCQLRHIGEDVSEKLDYLPGSSQVERHIRSKWACDACETLVQKPMPPQIIDKGLPTSGLLAHLLIAKYADHLPLYRQAQIFERAGVKLPSSTLAEWVGVCGVQLEPVAQALKDFLLTQPVLHADETPVPMLKPGNKKTHKAYLWAYTNPANAQHKAVYYHFSEGRNGKFAREVLQDWKGLLVCDDYSGYKASFKQGVSEVGCMAHARRKFVELHESGKSTIAIQAIELMGQLYAIEKEIQPLAPEERQTIRQQKSKPIMDLLLKWLQVHREKVPKGGATEKVIHYSLKRWDALSRYLGDGRLPIDNNWVENQIRPWALGRKNWLFAGSLRSGQRAANIMSLIQSAKNNGLDPYAYLKDVLERLPTHKASQIDQLLPHNWQPSNR
;
A
#
# COMPACT_ATOMS: atom_id res chain seq x y z
N MET A 1 47.85 25.55 -50.77
CA MET A 1 47.51 26.96 -51.10
C MET A 1 48.27 27.35 -52.36
N PRO A 2 47.68 28.13 -53.28
CA PRO A 2 48.39 28.59 -54.47
C PRO A 2 49.62 29.43 -54.08
N ASN A 3 50.71 29.31 -54.86
CA ASN A 3 51.96 29.99 -54.58
C ASN A 3 51.81 31.50 -54.87
N LEU A 4 51.74 32.31 -53.80
CA LEU A 4 51.41 33.75 -53.87
C LEU A 4 52.37 34.56 -54.76
N HIS A 5 53.58 34.05 -55.00
CA HIS A 5 54.61 34.71 -55.81
C HIS A 5 54.40 34.62 -57.32
N GLN A 6 53.39 33.88 -57.80
CA GLN A 6 53.13 33.65 -59.24
C GLN A 6 51.84 34.31 -59.77
N LEU A 7 51.14 35.09 -58.95
CA LEU A 7 49.86 35.70 -59.34
C LEU A 7 50.05 37.14 -59.83
N SER A 8 49.29 37.55 -60.86
CA SER A 8 49.26 38.95 -61.31
C SER A 8 48.53 39.86 -60.31
N ALA A 9 48.75 41.18 -60.40
CA ALA A 9 48.13 42.14 -59.49
C ALA A 9 46.58 42.06 -59.47
N ASP A 10 45.94 41.77 -60.61
CA ASP A 10 44.49 41.61 -60.69
C ASP A 10 44.01 40.27 -60.13
N GLN A 11 44.77 39.18 -60.30
CA GLN A 11 44.44 37.88 -59.70
C GLN A 11 44.54 37.93 -58.16
N LEU A 12 45.50 38.67 -57.62
CA LEU A 12 45.62 38.92 -56.18
C LEU A 12 44.42 39.75 -55.66
N ARG A 13 43.93 40.74 -56.42
CA ARG A 13 42.74 41.53 -56.05
C ARG A 13 41.47 40.68 -56.03
N THR A 14 41.27 39.80 -57.01
CA THR A 14 40.11 38.90 -57.05
C THR A 14 40.14 37.87 -55.91
N LEU A 15 41.30 37.28 -55.62
CA LEU A 15 41.47 36.36 -54.49
C LEU A 15 41.22 37.07 -53.15
N ALA A 16 41.71 38.31 -52.99
CA ALA A 16 41.45 39.12 -51.81
C ALA A 16 39.94 39.41 -51.63
N ALA A 17 39.23 39.75 -52.71
CA ALA A 17 37.78 39.96 -52.67
C ALA A 17 37.00 38.69 -52.29
N GLN A 18 37.37 37.52 -52.82
CA GLN A 18 36.76 36.24 -52.46
C GLN A 18 37.01 35.85 -51.00
N LEU A 19 38.22 36.09 -50.50
CA LEU A 19 38.57 35.84 -49.10
C LEU A 19 37.80 36.79 -48.16
N LEU A 20 37.61 38.06 -48.54
CA LEU A 20 36.81 39.01 -47.75
C LEU A 20 35.35 38.56 -47.60
N VAL A 21 34.73 38.09 -48.69
CA VAL A 21 33.36 37.52 -48.64
C VAL A 21 33.29 36.27 -47.77
N GLN A 22 34.26 35.35 -47.89
CA GLN A 22 34.32 34.17 -47.02
C GLN A 22 34.54 34.51 -45.54
N VAL A 23 35.27 35.57 -45.24
CA VAL A 23 35.46 36.07 -43.87
C VAL A 23 34.14 36.64 -43.34
N GLU A 24 33.43 37.45 -44.13
CA GLU A 24 32.15 38.03 -43.74
C GLU A 24 31.06 36.95 -43.51
N GLU A 25 30.97 35.94 -44.37
CA GLU A 25 30.07 34.80 -44.18
C GLU A 25 30.41 34.00 -42.91
N LYS A 26 31.71 33.82 -42.62
CA LYS A 26 32.17 33.17 -41.39
C LYS A 26 31.84 34.01 -40.16
N ASP A 27 32.04 35.32 -40.21
CA ASP A 27 31.75 36.23 -39.10
C ASP A 27 30.25 36.27 -38.79
N GLN A 28 29.39 36.27 -39.81
CA GLN A 28 27.94 36.14 -39.63
C GLN A 28 27.56 34.80 -38.98
N ARG A 29 28.19 33.70 -39.41
CA ARG A 29 27.95 32.36 -38.83
C ARG A 29 28.47 32.26 -37.39
N ILE A 30 29.62 32.88 -37.08
CA ILE A 30 30.17 32.96 -35.72
C ILE A 30 29.22 33.76 -34.83
N ALA A 31 28.73 34.91 -35.29
CA ALA A 31 27.78 35.73 -34.53
C ALA A 31 26.45 34.99 -34.26
N ALA A 32 25.92 34.28 -35.25
CA ALA A 32 24.71 33.47 -35.10
C ALA A 32 24.92 32.32 -34.10
N ASN A 33 26.05 31.61 -34.19
CA ASN A 33 26.41 30.54 -33.26
C ASN A 33 26.61 31.07 -31.84
N ALA A 34 27.29 32.22 -31.67
CA ALA A 34 27.50 32.85 -30.37
C ALA A 34 26.17 33.20 -29.68
N LYS A 35 25.20 33.72 -30.43
CA LYS A 35 23.84 33.99 -29.92
C LYS A 35 23.11 32.71 -29.51
N ALA A 36 23.23 31.64 -30.29
CA ALA A 36 22.62 30.35 -29.97
C ALA A 36 23.25 29.70 -28.73
N ILE A 37 24.58 29.80 -28.57
CA ILE A 37 25.30 29.31 -27.38
C ILE A 37 24.83 30.07 -26.14
N GLN A 38 24.77 31.41 -26.20
CA GLN A 38 24.30 32.24 -25.09
C GLN A 38 22.87 31.89 -24.65
N GLN A 39 21.97 31.58 -25.59
CA GLN A 39 20.61 31.14 -25.28
C GLN A 39 20.58 29.77 -24.60
N LYS A 40 21.41 28.81 -25.05
CA LYS A 40 21.55 27.50 -24.40
C LYS A 40 22.12 27.64 -22.99
N GLU A 41 23.13 28.47 -22.78
CA GLU A 41 23.77 28.71 -21.47
C GLU A 41 22.77 29.24 -20.45
N LEU A 42 21.99 30.27 -20.80
CA LEU A 42 20.95 30.82 -19.92
C LEU A 42 19.90 29.78 -19.52
N LYS A 43 19.51 28.90 -20.45
CA LYS A 43 18.54 27.84 -20.18
C LYS A 43 19.13 26.73 -19.31
N ILE A 44 20.41 26.39 -19.50
CA ILE A 44 21.14 25.43 -18.64
C ILE A 44 21.23 25.97 -17.21
N ASP A 45 21.54 27.26 -17.02
CA ASP A 45 21.62 27.88 -15.70
C ASP A 45 20.27 27.86 -14.99
N GLN A 46 19.19 28.20 -15.70
CA GLN A 46 17.83 28.14 -15.16
C GLN A 46 17.47 26.72 -14.68
N LEU A 47 17.63 25.72 -15.55
CA LEU A 47 17.30 24.32 -15.23
C LEU A 47 18.18 23.77 -14.11
N THR A 48 19.45 24.17 -14.04
CA THR A 48 20.38 23.77 -12.97
C THR A 48 19.93 24.32 -11.62
N TYR A 49 19.45 25.57 -11.58
CA TYR A 49 18.89 26.17 -10.37
C TYR A 49 17.61 25.45 -9.91
N GLU A 50 16.67 25.18 -10.82
CA GLU A 50 15.43 24.46 -10.53
C GLU A 50 15.71 23.04 -9.98
N LEU A 51 16.66 22.32 -10.59
CA LEU A 51 17.12 21.01 -10.12
C LEU A 51 17.68 21.07 -8.70
N ALA A 52 18.51 22.08 -8.38
CA ALA A 52 19.09 22.24 -7.06
C ALA A 52 18.01 22.53 -5.99
N TYR A 53 17.02 23.34 -6.35
CA TYR A 53 15.88 23.65 -5.49
C TYR A 53 15.03 22.40 -5.18
N LEU A 54 14.64 21.63 -6.20
CA LEU A 54 13.85 20.40 -6.04
C LEU A 54 14.59 19.33 -5.22
N ARG A 55 15.90 19.16 -5.47
CA ARG A 55 16.73 18.25 -4.66
C ARG A 55 16.78 18.68 -3.19
N ARG A 56 16.89 19.99 -2.93
CA ARG A 56 16.88 20.50 -1.54
C ARG A 56 15.55 20.23 -0.85
N LEU A 57 14.42 20.44 -1.53
CA LEU A 57 13.11 20.08 -1.01
C LEU A 57 13.03 18.60 -0.67
N LYS A 58 13.36 17.71 -1.63
CA LYS A 58 13.36 16.25 -1.44
C LYS A 58 14.09 15.80 -0.17
N PHE A 59 15.28 16.37 0.09
CA PHE A 59 16.09 15.97 1.25
C PHE A 59 15.76 16.72 2.55
N SER A 60 15.03 17.83 2.49
CA SER A 60 14.66 18.64 3.67
C SER A 60 13.39 18.14 4.37
N HIS A 61 12.54 17.34 3.73
CA HIS A 61 11.27 16.84 4.30
C HIS A 61 11.42 15.79 5.43
N LYS A 62 12.64 15.48 5.88
CA LYS A 62 12.86 14.51 6.98
C LYS A 62 12.50 15.04 8.37
N SER A 63 12.16 16.33 8.53
CA SER A 63 11.93 16.96 9.85
C SER A 63 10.49 17.36 10.17
N GLU A 64 9.53 17.26 9.24
CA GLU A 64 8.15 17.72 9.47
C GLU A 64 7.11 16.60 9.40
N GLN A 65 6.05 16.74 10.19
CA GLN A 65 4.94 15.78 10.39
C GLN A 65 4.05 15.63 9.14
N ILE A 66 4.61 15.16 8.03
CA ILE A 66 3.87 14.79 6.83
C ILE A 66 3.56 13.29 6.92
N SER A 67 2.34 12.88 6.56
CA SER A 67 1.99 11.46 6.57
C SER A 67 2.82 10.68 5.54
N ALA A 68 3.22 9.44 5.86
CA ALA A 68 4.09 8.64 4.98
C ALA A 68 3.59 8.53 3.53
N LEU A 69 2.27 8.45 3.32
CA LEU A 69 1.65 8.40 1.99
C LEU A 69 1.78 9.73 1.23
N GLN A 70 1.66 10.87 1.93
CA GLN A 70 1.87 12.19 1.32
C GLN A 70 3.34 12.41 0.99
N MET A 71 4.27 11.92 1.83
CA MET A 71 5.69 11.93 1.50
C MET A 71 5.98 11.13 0.23
N THR A 72 5.45 9.90 0.10
CA THR A 72 5.67 9.08 -1.11
C THR A 72 5.12 9.74 -2.37
N LEU A 73 3.92 10.33 -2.32
CA LEU A 73 3.35 11.03 -3.48
C LEU A 73 4.13 12.30 -3.85
N LEU A 74 4.60 13.06 -2.86
CA LEU A 74 5.45 14.23 -3.08
C LEU A 74 6.82 13.82 -3.63
N ASP A 75 7.39 12.73 -3.13
CA ASP A 75 8.65 12.16 -3.64
C ASP A 75 8.48 11.70 -5.10
N GLU A 76 7.37 11.05 -5.46
CA GLU A 76 7.06 10.64 -6.84
C GLU A 76 6.99 11.83 -7.80
N VAL A 77 6.28 12.91 -7.42
CA VAL A 77 6.19 14.13 -8.24
C VAL A 77 7.54 14.81 -8.34
N THR A 78 8.25 14.96 -7.23
CA THR A 78 9.58 15.60 -7.20
C THR A 78 10.59 14.79 -8.02
N ASP A 79 10.52 13.47 -8.00
CA ASP A 79 11.39 12.59 -8.79
C ASP A 79 11.06 12.62 -10.27
N ALA A 80 9.78 12.72 -10.62
CA ALA A 80 9.37 12.94 -12.00
C ALA A 80 9.90 14.28 -12.54
N ASP A 81 9.77 15.35 -11.76
CA ASP A 81 10.24 16.69 -12.14
C ASP A 81 11.78 16.74 -12.24
N ILE A 82 12.49 16.12 -11.29
CA ILE A 82 13.95 15.98 -11.34
C ILE A 82 14.35 15.22 -12.61
N ALA A 83 13.72 14.09 -12.90
CA ALA A 83 14.03 13.29 -14.10
C ALA A 83 13.75 14.06 -15.40
N ALA A 84 12.66 14.85 -15.45
CA ALA A 84 12.33 15.70 -16.59
C ALA A 84 13.40 16.77 -16.82
N ILE A 85 13.80 17.50 -15.77
CA ILE A 85 14.84 18.54 -15.84
C ILE A 85 16.19 17.92 -16.20
N GLU A 86 16.55 16.76 -15.64
CA GLU A 86 17.78 16.05 -16.01
C GLU A 86 17.79 15.64 -17.48
N SER A 87 16.67 15.18 -18.02
CA SER A 87 16.53 14.85 -19.44
C SER A 87 16.63 16.10 -20.32
N GLU A 88 16.01 17.22 -19.93
CA GLU A 88 16.10 18.49 -20.66
C GLU A 88 17.53 19.03 -20.67
N LEU A 89 18.21 18.99 -19.52
CA LEU A 89 19.63 19.34 -19.39
C LEU A 89 20.54 18.47 -20.26
N GLU A 90 20.29 17.15 -20.32
CA GLU A 90 21.08 16.25 -21.17
C GLU A 90 20.84 16.53 -22.67
N SER A 91 19.63 16.97 -23.04
CA SER A 91 19.32 17.34 -24.43
C SER A 91 19.95 18.66 -24.87
N LEU A 92 20.15 19.60 -23.93
CA LEU A 92 20.74 20.92 -24.20
C LEU A 92 22.27 20.91 -24.22
N LYS A 93 22.89 19.93 -23.56
CA LYS A 93 24.33 19.70 -23.64
C LYS A 93 24.65 19.09 -25.01
N ASP A 94 25.35 19.84 -25.85
CA ASP A 94 25.93 19.27 -27.07
C ASP A 94 26.81 18.08 -26.66
N LYS A 95 26.60 16.91 -27.30
CA LYS A 95 27.36 15.66 -27.05
C LYS A 95 28.84 15.88 -27.35
N THR A 96 29.53 16.51 -26.41
CA THR A 96 30.97 16.63 -26.34
C THR A 96 31.44 15.55 -25.39
N ASP A 97 32.34 14.71 -25.91
CA ASP A 97 32.85 13.47 -25.33
C ASP A 97 33.70 13.68 -24.07
N THR A 98 33.14 14.30 -23.05
CA THR A 98 33.71 14.29 -21.70
C THR A 98 32.65 13.76 -20.74
N ALA A 99 32.53 12.43 -20.73
CA ALA A 99 31.80 11.71 -19.71
C ALA A 99 32.49 11.92 -18.36
N GLN A 100 32.06 12.93 -17.61
CA GLN A 100 32.33 12.96 -16.17
C GLN A 100 31.70 11.70 -15.54
N PRO A 101 32.35 11.06 -14.56
CA PRO A 101 31.79 9.91 -13.87
C PRO A 101 30.60 10.39 -13.03
N LYS A 102 29.41 10.42 -13.63
CA LYS A 102 28.14 10.52 -12.90
C LYS A 102 28.19 9.42 -11.84
N LYS A 103 27.99 9.75 -10.56
CA LYS A 103 27.67 8.76 -9.50
C LYS A 103 26.34 8.11 -9.88
N LYS A 104 26.39 7.16 -10.82
CA LYS A 104 25.23 6.40 -11.25
C LYS A 104 24.75 5.63 -10.02
N PRO A 105 23.48 5.76 -9.60
CA PRO A 105 22.94 4.83 -8.63
C PRO A 105 23.19 3.43 -9.18
N LYS A 106 23.81 2.55 -8.37
CA LYS A 106 24.01 1.15 -8.76
C LYS A 106 22.63 0.59 -9.08
N ARG A 107 22.39 0.29 -10.36
CA ARG A 107 21.14 -0.35 -10.80
C ARG A 107 21.03 -1.65 -10.01
N GLN A 108 19.94 -1.81 -9.27
CA GLN A 108 19.65 -3.09 -8.65
C GLN A 108 19.41 -4.10 -9.77
N PRO A 109 19.98 -5.31 -9.68
CA PRO A 109 19.71 -6.35 -10.66
C PRO A 109 18.22 -6.67 -10.68
N LEU A 110 17.66 -6.92 -11.87
CA LEU A 110 16.27 -7.34 -11.99
C LEU A 110 16.12 -8.73 -11.36
N PRO A 111 15.00 -9.03 -10.66
CA PRO A 111 14.81 -10.30 -9.97
C PRO A 111 15.06 -11.50 -10.89
N GLU A 112 15.90 -12.45 -10.47
CA GLU A 112 16.32 -13.61 -11.29
C GLU A 112 15.16 -14.52 -11.71
N ASN A 113 14.05 -14.48 -10.97
CA ASN A 113 12.86 -15.29 -11.23
C ASN A 113 11.98 -14.77 -12.39
N LEU A 114 12.24 -13.59 -12.94
CA LEU A 114 11.53 -13.10 -14.13
C LEU A 114 12.01 -13.83 -15.40
N PRO A 115 11.13 -14.14 -16.37
CA PRO A 115 11.57 -14.71 -17.64
C PRO A 115 12.42 -13.70 -18.42
N ARG A 116 13.58 -14.15 -18.94
CA ARG A 116 14.43 -13.36 -19.85
C ARG A 116 14.09 -13.71 -21.30
N LEU A 117 13.74 -12.70 -22.10
CA LEU A 117 13.67 -12.83 -23.55
C LEU A 117 15.01 -12.38 -24.14
N GLU A 118 15.78 -13.32 -24.70
CA GLU A 118 17.03 -12.99 -25.40
C GLU A 118 16.71 -12.42 -26.79
N ILE A 119 17.01 -11.13 -26.98
CA ILE A 119 16.97 -10.47 -28.29
C ILE A 119 18.43 -10.21 -28.70
N ARG A 120 18.90 -10.94 -29.72
CA ARG A 120 20.25 -10.79 -30.25
C ARG A 120 20.27 -9.74 -31.36
N HIS A 121 21.26 -8.86 -31.32
CA HIS A 121 21.49 -7.82 -32.32
C HIS A 121 22.76 -8.15 -33.12
N ASP A 122 22.72 -9.27 -33.85
CA ASP A 122 23.82 -9.70 -34.71
C ASP A 122 23.86 -8.86 -36.01
N PRO A 123 25.05 -8.66 -36.63
CA PRO A 123 25.15 -7.98 -37.91
C PRO A 123 24.49 -8.80 -39.03
N GLU A 124 23.86 -8.12 -40.00
CA GLU A 124 23.16 -8.75 -41.14
C GLU A 124 24.07 -9.67 -41.98
N SER A 125 25.38 -9.43 -41.96
CA SER A 125 26.38 -10.30 -42.55
C SER A 125 27.55 -10.50 -41.60
N THR A 126 27.96 -11.75 -41.47
CA THR A 126 29.18 -12.14 -40.74
C THR A 126 30.42 -12.12 -41.63
N THR A 127 30.32 -11.56 -42.83
CA THR A 127 31.46 -11.33 -43.73
C THR A 127 31.96 -9.90 -43.56
N CYS A 128 33.22 -9.75 -43.19
CA CYS A 128 33.87 -8.45 -43.11
C CYS A 128 33.99 -7.83 -44.52
N SER A 129 34.06 -6.50 -44.60
CA SER A 129 34.37 -5.78 -45.85
C SER A 129 35.68 -6.23 -46.53
N CYS A 130 36.54 -6.93 -45.78
CA CYS A 130 37.78 -7.55 -46.22
C CYS A 130 37.61 -8.92 -46.92
N GLY A 131 36.40 -9.50 -46.93
CA GLY A 131 36.13 -10.86 -47.44
C GLY A 131 36.42 -11.98 -46.42
N CYS A 132 36.84 -11.62 -45.22
CA CYS A 132 37.14 -12.52 -44.11
C CYS A 132 35.91 -12.80 -43.22
N GLN A 133 35.82 -13.98 -42.60
CA GLN A 133 34.75 -14.35 -41.67
C GLN A 133 34.93 -13.65 -40.31
N LEU A 134 33.88 -12.97 -39.82
CA LEU A 134 33.87 -12.35 -38.49
C LEU A 134 33.84 -13.43 -37.40
N ARG A 135 34.68 -13.26 -36.38
CA ARG A 135 34.72 -14.10 -35.19
C ARG A 135 33.96 -13.42 -34.06
N HIS A 136 33.16 -14.19 -33.32
CA HIS A 136 32.52 -13.72 -32.08
C HIS A 136 33.58 -13.56 -30.98
N ILE A 137 33.71 -12.33 -30.44
CA ILE A 137 34.77 -11.97 -29.47
C ILE A 137 34.21 -11.72 -28.07
N GLY A 138 32.92 -11.39 -27.95
CA GLY A 138 32.24 -11.14 -26.69
C GLY A 138 30.87 -10.51 -26.92
N GLU A 139 30.08 -10.41 -25.85
CA GLU A 139 28.74 -9.82 -25.87
C GLU A 139 28.60 -8.81 -24.72
N ASP A 140 27.97 -7.67 -25.02
CA ASP A 140 27.56 -6.70 -24.01
C ASP A 140 26.08 -6.94 -23.69
N VAL A 141 25.80 -7.42 -22.49
CA VAL A 141 24.42 -7.73 -22.06
C VAL A 141 23.80 -6.51 -21.37
N SER A 142 22.68 -6.03 -21.91
CA SER A 142 21.84 -5.02 -21.26
C SER A 142 20.45 -5.57 -20.97
N GLU A 143 20.10 -5.71 -19.69
CA GLU A 143 18.75 -6.08 -19.29
C GLU A 143 17.80 -4.87 -19.34
N LYS A 144 16.61 -5.06 -19.91
CA LYS A 144 15.52 -4.08 -19.93
C LYS A 144 14.27 -4.76 -19.35
N LEU A 145 13.56 -4.05 -18.47
CA LEU A 145 12.28 -4.52 -17.94
C LEU A 145 11.17 -4.10 -18.92
N ASP A 146 10.55 -5.08 -19.56
CA ASP A 146 9.35 -4.88 -20.36
C ASP A 146 8.10 -5.26 -19.56
N TYR A 147 6.95 -4.69 -19.91
CA TYR A 147 5.64 -5.01 -19.32
C TYR A 147 4.65 -5.39 -20.40
N LEU A 148 4.33 -6.69 -20.47
CA LEU A 148 3.26 -7.22 -21.32
C LEU A 148 1.93 -7.13 -20.56
N PRO A 149 0.95 -6.33 -21.03
CA PRO A 149 -0.35 -6.22 -20.38
C PRO A 149 -1.01 -7.60 -20.27
N GLY A 150 -1.56 -7.92 -19.09
CA GLY A 150 -2.04 -9.23 -18.67
C GLY A 150 -2.45 -10.19 -19.80
N SER A 151 -1.57 -11.14 -20.11
CA SER A 151 -1.85 -12.21 -21.07
C SER A 151 -3.00 -13.07 -20.55
N SER A 152 -4.09 -13.14 -21.31
CA SER A 152 -5.23 -14.01 -20.97
C SER A 152 -5.11 -15.33 -21.72
N GLN A 153 -5.35 -16.45 -21.01
CA GLN A 153 -5.38 -17.79 -21.59
C GLN A 153 -6.73 -18.45 -21.37
N VAL A 154 -7.14 -19.33 -22.29
CA VAL A 154 -8.37 -20.12 -22.16
C VAL A 154 -8.01 -21.55 -21.77
N GLU A 155 -8.41 -21.97 -20.57
CA GLU A 155 -8.27 -23.35 -20.12
C GLU A 155 -9.37 -24.22 -20.74
N ARG A 156 -9.01 -25.07 -21.70
CA ARG A 156 -9.94 -26.01 -22.36
C ARG A 156 -9.87 -27.38 -21.71
N HIS A 157 -10.89 -27.73 -20.93
CA HIS A 157 -11.01 -29.05 -20.31
C HIS A 157 -11.70 -30.05 -21.25
N ILE A 158 -10.91 -30.90 -21.92
CA ILE A 158 -11.41 -31.98 -22.80
C ILE A 158 -11.54 -33.26 -21.97
N ARG A 159 -12.77 -33.80 -21.88
CA ARG A 159 -13.07 -35.02 -21.11
C ARG A 159 -13.51 -36.14 -22.03
N SER A 160 -12.55 -36.95 -22.47
CA SER A 160 -12.82 -38.11 -23.32
C SER A 160 -13.72 -39.13 -22.60
N LYS A 161 -14.69 -39.66 -23.34
CA LYS A 161 -15.53 -40.79 -22.90
C LYS A 161 -14.89 -42.05 -23.46
N TRP A 162 -14.66 -43.03 -22.61
CA TRP A 162 -14.15 -44.33 -23.00
C TRP A 162 -15.26 -45.35 -22.78
N ALA A 163 -15.51 -46.21 -23.76
CA ALA A 163 -16.42 -47.33 -23.63
C ALA A 163 -15.62 -48.61 -23.86
N CYS A 164 -15.89 -49.65 -23.07
CA CYS A 164 -15.34 -50.98 -23.32
C CYS A 164 -16.29 -51.72 -24.26
N ASP A 165 -15.82 -52.14 -25.43
CA ASP A 165 -16.65 -52.85 -26.42
C ASP A 165 -17.11 -54.24 -25.94
N ALA A 166 -16.40 -54.85 -24.98
CA ALA A 166 -16.72 -56.20 -24.48
C ALA A 166 -17.75 -56.21 -23.34
N CYS A 167 -17.80 -55.17 -22.51
CA CYS A 167 -18.70 -55.11 -21.35
C CYS A 167 -19.55 -53.83 -21.29
N GLU A 168 -19.58 -53.07 -22.39
CA GLU A 168 -20.35 -51.82 -22.59
C GLU A 168 -20.16 -50.76 -21.49
N THR A 169 -19.11 -50.88 -20.67
CA THR A 169 -18.86 -49.99 -19.53
C THR A 169 -18.34 -48.65 -20.04
N LEU A 170 -19.06 -47.56 -19.76
CA LEU A 170 -18.66 -46.20 -20.09
C LEU A 170 -17.98 -45.51 -18.91
N VAL A 171 -16.74 -45.07 -19.12
CA VAL A 171 -15.91 -44.36 -18.14
C VAL A 171 -15.65 -42.94 -18.64
N GLN A 172 -15.98 -41.95 -17.81
CA GLN A 172 -15.64 -40.56 -18.03
C GLN A 172 -15.25 -39.91 -16.71
N LYS A 173 -14.08 -39.26 -16.66
CA LYS A 173 -13.67 -38.52 -15.46
C LYS A 173 -14.57 -37.29 -15.28
N PRO A 174 -15.17 -37.07 -14.09
CA PRO A 174 -15.94 -35.86 -13.83
C PRO A 174 -15.02 -34.63 -13.86
N MET A 175 -15.61 -33.48 -14.17
CA MET A 175 -14.91 -32.20 -14.04
C MET A 175 -14.63 -31.96 -12.54
N PRO A 176 -13.42 -31.52 -12.14
CA PRO A 176 -13.18 -31.11 -10.76
C PRO A 176 -14.17 -30.00 -10.35
N PRO A 177 -14.74 -30.05 -9.14
CA PRO A 177 -15.61 -28.99 -8.63
C PRO A 177 -14.92 -27.63 -8.64
N GLN A 178 -15.66 -26.57 -8.97
CA GLN A 178 -15.15 -25.21 -9.02
C GLN A 178 -16.01 -24.30 -8.13
N ILE A 179 -15.47 -23.15 -7.71
CA ILE A 179 -16.22 -22.16 -6.92
C ILE A 179 -17.50 -21.71 -7.62
N ILE A 180 -17.41 -21.55 -8.93
CA ILE A 180 -18.55 -21.28 -9.80
C ILE A 180 -18.64 -22.47 -10.76
N ASP A 181 -19.50 -23.44 -10.44
CA ASP A 181 -19.68 -24.61 -11.29
C ASP A 181 -20.15 -24.19 -12.69
N LYS A 182 -19.46 -24.70 -13.72
CA LYS A 182 -19.64 -24.34 -15.14
C LYS A 182 -19.42 -22.84 -15.43
N GLY A 183 -18.80 -22.11 -14.51
CA GLY A 183 -18.41 -20.73 -14.69
C GLY A 183 -17.28 -20.60 -15.71
N LEU A 184 -17.23 -19.44 -16.38
CA LEU A 184 -16.08 -19.06 -17.21
C LEU A 184 -14.77 -18.85 -16.43
N PRO A 185 -14.77 -18.32 -15.18
CA PRO A 185 -13.52 -17.88 -14.56
C PRO A 185 -12.82 -19.02 -13.82
N THR A 186 -11.50 -19.11 -13.98
CA THR A 186 -10.64 -19.94 -13.14
C THR A 186 -10.43 -19.29 -11.77
N SER A 187 -9.98 -20.07 -10.77
CA SER A 187 -9.64 -19.53 -9.45
C SER A 187 -8.59 -18.43 -9.52
N GLY A 188 -7.66 -18.49 -10.48
CA GLY A 188 -6.67 -17.44 -10.73
C GLY A 188 -7.29 -16.12 -11.20
N LEU A 189 -8.27 -16.18 -12.11
CA LEU A 189 -8.99 -14.98 -12.57
C LEU A 189 -9.85 -14.39 -11.44
N LEU A 190 -10.53 -15.24 -10.67
CA LEU A 190 -11.31 -14.82 -9.51
C LEU A 190 -10.43 -14.15 -8.45
N ALA A 191 -9.27 -14.73 -8.11
CA ALA A 191 -8.33 -14.15 -7.17
C ALA A 191 -7.83 -12.78 -7.65
N HIS A 192 -7.45 -12.65 -8.93
CA HIS A 192 -7.05 -11.36 -9.50
C HIS A 192 -8.15 -10.30 -9.36
N LEU A 193 -9.39 -10.64 -9.73
CA LEU A 193 -10.55 -9.76 -9.64
C LEU A 193 -10.79 -9.26 -8.20
N LEU A 194 -10.66 -10.15 -7.22
CA LEU A 194 -10.82 -9.83 -5.79
C LEU A 194 -9.69 -8.93 -5.28
N ILE A 195 -8.43 -9.26 -5.59
CA ILE A 195 -7.27 -8.45 -5.20
C ILE A 195 -7.36 -7.05 -5.81
N ALA A 196 -7.55 -6.96 -7.13
CA ALA A 196 -7.71 -5.68 -7.82
C ALA A 196 -8.84 -4.85 -7.21
N LYS A 197 -9.98 -5.47 -6.90
CA LYS A 197 -11.13 -4.76 -6.33
C LYS A 197 -10.89 -4.26 -4.91
N TYR A 198 -10.34 -5.10 -4.05
CA TYR A 198 -10.36 -4.91 -2.60
C TYR A 198 -9.01 -4.45 -2.06
N ALA A 199 -7.91 -5.05 -2.51
CA ALA A 199 -6.56 -4.65 -2.13
C ALA A 199 -6.10 -3.39 -2.88
N ASP A 200 -6.38 -3.31 -4.19
CA ASP A 200 -5.91 -2.21 -5.05
C ASP A 200 -7.00 -1.15 -5.27
N HIS A 201 -8.17 -1.35 -4.66
CA HIS A 201 -9.30 -0.44 -4.68
C HIS A 201 -9.80 -0.07 -6.09
N LEU A 202 -9.65 -0.98 -7.06
CA LEU A 202 -10.03 -0.75 -8.45
C LEU A 202 -11.49 -1.15 -8.70
N PRO A 203 -12.39 -0.20 -9.05
CA PRO A 203 -13.79 -0.51 -9.31
C PRO A 203 -13.98 -1.48 -10.48
N LEU A 204 -15.04 -2.31 -10.43
CA LEU A 204 -15.29 -3.37 -11.41
C LEU A 204 -15.43 -2.86 -12.84
N TYR A 205 -15.98 -1.66 -13.05
CA TYR A 205 -16.08 -1.10 -14.39
C TYR A 205 -14.71 -0.73 -14.98
N ARG A 206 -13.75 -0.31 -14.15
CA ARG A 206 -12.38 -0.05 -14.59
C ARG A 206 -11.65 -1.37 -14.89
N GLN A 207 -11.90 -2.40 -14.09
CA GLN A 207 -11.38 -3.73 -14.38
C GLN A 207 -11.91 -4.28 -15.71
N ALA A 208 -13.21 -4.13 -15.98
CA ALA A 208 -13.80 -4.48 -17.27
C ALA A 208 -13.10 -3.76 -18.44
N GLN A 209 -12.82 -2.46 -18.30
CA GLN A 209 -12.08 -1.69 -19.30
C GLN A 209 -10.62 -2.16 -19.47
N ILE A 210 -9.96 -2.60 -18.40
CA ILE A 210 -8.61 -3.19 -18.47
C ILE A 210 -8.64 -4.49 -19.28
N PHE A 211 -9.58 -5.38 -18.99
CA PHE A 211 -9.75 -6.62 -19.76
C PHE A 211 -10.07 -6.34 -21.23
N GLU A 212 -10.91 -5.34 -21.50
CA GLU A 212 -11.27 -4.95 -22.87
C GLU A 212 -10.05 -4.44 -23.66
N ARG A 213 -9.13 -3.69 -23.04
CA ARG A 213 -7.85 -3.30 -23.66
C ARG A 213 -6.95 -4.49 -24.00
N ALA A 214 -7.08 -5.60 -23.28
CA ALA A 214 -6.42 -6.87 -23.58
C ALA A 214 -7.22 -7.76 -24.56
N GLY A 215 -8.28 -7.22 -25.18
CA GLY A 215 -9.12 -7.95 -26.14
C GLY A 215 -10.18 -8.85 -25.52
N VAL A 216 -10.35 -8.84 -24.18
CA VAL A 216 -11.31 -9.69 -23.47
C VAL A 216 -12.50 -8.87 -22.98
N LYS A 217 -13.66 -9.04 -23.62
CA LYS A 217 -14.88 -8.30 -23.23
C LYS A 217 -15.60 -9.00 -22.08
N LEU A 218 -15.44 -8.48 -20.85
CA LEU A 218 -16.14 -8.95 -19.66
C LEU A 218 -17.08 -7.86 -19.11
N PRO A 219 -18.42 -8.04 -19.20
CA PRO A 219 -19.36 -7.08 -18.63
C PRO A 219 -19.18 -6.89 -17.12
N SER A 220 -19.36 -5.66 -16.63
CA SER A 220 -19.26 -5.38 -15.18
C SER A 220 -20.29 -6.15 -14.34
N SER A 221 -21.44 -6.51 -14.91
CA SER A 221 -22.44 -7.37 -14.27
C SER A 221 -21.91 -8.77 -14.01
N THR A 222 -21.24 -9.37 -14.99
CA THR A 222 -20.58 -10.68 -14.86
C THR A 222 -19.49 -10.66 -13.79
N LEU A 223 -18.65 -9.62 -13.77
CA LEU A 223 -17.66 -9.45 -12.71
C LEU A 223 -18.31 -9.30 -11.33
N ALA A 224 -19.42 -8.58 -11.23
CA ALA A 224 -20.14 -8.40 -9.97
C ALA A 224 -20.78 -9.71 -9.47
N GLU A 225 -21.31 -10.53 -10.38
CA GLU A 225 -21.82 -11.87 -10.09
C GLU A 225 -20.71 -12.76 -9.51
N TRP A 226 -19.54 -12.81 -10.17
CA TRP A 226 -18.40 -13.60 -9.71
C TRP A 226 -17.92 -13.18 -8.31
N VAL A 227 -17.79 -11.87 -8.06
CA VAL A 227 -17.47 -11.35 -6.72
C VAL A 227 -18.55 -11.74 -5.71
N GLY A 228 -19.83 -11.72 -6.12
CA GLY A 228 -20.96 -12.14 -5.31
C GLY A 228 -20.83 -13.59 -4.85
N VAL A 229 -20.60 -14.52 -5.77
CA VAL A 229 -20.42 -15.94 -5.47
C VAL A 229 -19.19 -16.18 -4.60
N CYS A 230 -18.05 -15.58 -4.94
CA CYS A 230 -16.82 -15.71 -4.13
C CYS A 230 -17.04 -15.23 -2.69
N GLY A 231 -17.74 -14.10 -2.49
CA GLY A 231 -17.98 -13.57 -1.16
C GLY A 231 -18.87 -14.47 -0.29
N VAL A 232 -19.78 -15.24 -0.89
CA VAL A 232 -20.58 -16.26 -0.18
C VAL A 232 -19.71 -17.46 0.14
N GLN A 233 -18.95 -17.96 -0.85
CA GLN A 233 -18.11 -19.14 -0.68
C GLN A 233 -17.01 -18.92 0.37
N LEU A 234 -16.44 -17.71 0.45
CA LEU A 234 -15.39 -17.38 1.42
C LEU A 234 -15.91 -17.06 2.84
N GLU A 235 -17.23 -16.97 3.04
CA GLU A 235 -17.83 -16.66 4.35
C GLU A 235 -17.45 -17.65 5.45
N PRO A 236 -17.46 -18.99 5.25
CA PRO A 236 -17.03 -19.94 6.27
C PRO A 236 -15.57 -19.76 6.70
N VAL A 237 -14.67 -19.39 5.78
CA VAL A 237 -13.26 -19.12 6.10
C VAL A 237 -13.14 -17.85 6.94
N ALA A 238 -13.90 -16.79 6.58
CA ALA A 238 -13.94 -15.56 7.36
C ALA A 238 -14.56 -15.77 8.75
N GLN A 239 -15.54 -16.65 8.88
CA GLN A 239 -16.15 -17.01 10.16
C GLN A 239 -15.18 -17.81 11.03
N ALA A 240 -14.48 -18.80 10.46
CA ALA A 240 -13.41 -19.51 11.18
C ALA A 240 -12.30 -18.56 11.65
N LEU A 241 -11.98 -17.51 10.87
CA LEU A 241 -11.04 -16.47 11.27
C LEU A 241 -11.56 -15.64 12.46
N LYS A 242 -12.87 -15.32 12.49
CA LYS A 242 -13.50 -14.70 13.66
C LYS A 242 -13.40 -15.61 14.88
N ASP A 243 -13.71 -16.90 14.71
CA ASP A 243 -13.68 -17.86 15.83
C ASP A 243 -12.25 -18.00 16.39
N PHE A 244 -11.24 -18.06 15.52
CA PHE A 244 -9.83 -17.98 15.91
C PHE A 244 -9.53 -16.71 16.71
N LEU A 245 -9.96 -15.53 16.26
CA LEU A 245 -9.75 -14.29 17.01
C LEU A 245 -10.37 -14.32 18.40
N LEU A 246 -11.56 -14.91 18.54
CA LEU A 246 -12.23 -15.06 19.83
C LEU A 246 -11.52 -16.07 20.76
N THR A 247 -10.55 -16.86 20.28
CA THR A 247 -9.66 -17.64 21.17
C THR A 247 -8.55 -16.79 21.80
N GLN A 248 -8.28 -15.61 21.26
CA GLN A 248 -7.16 -14.78 21.68
C GLN A 248 -7.48 -14.03 22.98
N PRO A 249 -6.50 -13.87 23.90
CA PRO A 249 -6.73 -13.21 25.18
C PRO A 249 -6.86 -11.69 25.06
N VAL A 250 -6.27 -11.09 24.02
CA VAL A 250 -6.24 -9.65 23.78
C VAL A 250 -6.75 -9.38 22.38
N LEU A 251 -7.70 -8.46 22.26
CA LEU A 251 -8.23 -8.00 20.98
C LEU A 251 -8.23 -6.48 20.94
N HIS A 252 -8.05 -5.92 19.76
CA HIS A 252 -8.37 -4.55 19.44
C HIS A 252 -9.75 -4.47 18.79
N ALA A 253 -10.47 -3.39 19.03
CA ALA A 253 -11.68 -3.06 18.31
C ALA A 253 -11.73 -1.57 17.96
N ASP A 254 -12.21 -1.28 16.75
CA ASP A 254 -12.54 0.08 16.31
C ASP A 254 -13.58 0.03 15.19
N GLU A 255 -14.23 1.15 14.93
CA GLU A 255 -15.30 1.24 13.96
C GLU A 255 -15.24 2.50 13.10
N THR A 256 -15.46 2.33 11.79
CA THR A 256 -15.50 3.44 10.83
C THR A 256 -16.85 3.50 10.14
N PRO A 257 -17.40 4.70 9.88
CA PRO A 257 -18.57 4.84 9.04
C PRO A 257 -18.25 4.46 7.59
N VAL A 258 -19.21 3.81 6.93
CA VAL A 258 -19.19 3.50 5.50
C VAL A 258 -20.54 3.91 4.89
N PRO A 259 -20.56 4.72 3.82
CA PRO A 259 -21.80 5.03 3.13
C PRO A 259 -22.42 3.77 2.52
N MET A 260 -23.71 3.55 2.72
CA MET A 260 -24.45 2.45 2.09
C MET A 260 -25.73 2.95 1.43
N LEU A 261 -26.01 2.52 0.20
CA LEU A 261 -27.25 2.85 -0.48
C LEU A 261 -28.46 2.32 0.30
N LYS A 262 -29.48 3.17 0.46
CA LYS A 262 -30.80 2.76 0.90
C LYS A 262 -31.68 2.50 -0.33
N PRO A 263 -32.18 1.27 -0.55
CA PRO A 263 -33.05 0.97 -1.68
C PRO A 263 -34.24 1.95 -1.75
N GLY A 264 -34.58 2.40 -2.96
CA GLY A 264 -35.75 3.24 -3.23
C GLY A 264 -35.54 4.76 -3.17
N ASN A 265 -34.55 5.27 -2.41
CA ASN A 265 -34.47 6.72 -2.14
C ASN A 265 -33.29 7.45 -2.80
N LYS A 266 -32.43 6.77 -3.59
CA LYS A 266 -31.17 7.31 -4.15
C LYS A 266 -30.26 8.02 -3.12
N LYS A 267 -30.49 7.80 -1.82
CA LYS A 267 -29.73 8.37 -0.70
C LYS A 267 -28.92 7.29 -0.04
N THR A 268 -27.74 7.66 0.46
CA THR A 268 -26.93 6.82 1.33
C THR A 268 -27.35 7.01 2.79
N HIS A 269 -27.17 5.96 3.59
CA HIS A 269 -27.22 6.04 5.05
C HIS A 269 -25.87 5.57 5.62
N LYS A 270 -25.63 5.92 6.88
CA LYS A 270 -24.38 5.59 7.58
C LYS A 270 -24.44 4.15 8.11
N ALA A 271 -23.87 3.23 7.35
CA ALA A 271 -23.49 1.90 7.84
C ALA A 271 -22.12 1.98 8.54
N TYR A 272 -21.73 0.90 9.22
CA TYR A 272 -20.47 0.85 9.97
C TYR A 272 -19.74 -0.46 9.72
N LEU A 273 -18.43 -0.31 9.54
CA LEU A 273 -17.48 -1.41 9.53
C LEU A 273 -16.82 -1.45 10.92
N TRP A 274 -16.94 -2.59 11.59
CA TRP A 274 -16.27 -2.88 12.85
C TRP A 274 -15.06 -3.75 12.55
N ALA A 275 -13.89 -3.34 12.99
CA ALA A 275 -12.65 -4.08 12.82
C ALA A 275 -12.22 -4.68 14.15
N TYR A 276 -11.88 -5.97 14.13
CA TYR A 276 -11.30 -6.70 15.25
C TYR A 276 -9.98 -7.30 14.82
N THR A 277 -8.95 -7.13 15.63
CA THR A 277 -7.62 -7.70 15.34
C THR A 277 -6.92 -8.06 16.63
N ASN A 278 -6.10 -9.11 16.62
CA ASN A 278 -5.19 -9.33 17.72
C ASN A 278 -4.00 -8.34 17.67
N PRO A 279 -3.23 -8.19 18.76
CA PRO A 279 -2.08 -7.29 18.82
C PRO A 279 -1.03 -7.56 17.73
N ALA A 280 -0.31 -6.51 17.32
CA ALA A 280 0.68 -6.57 16.23
C ALA A 280 1.86 -7.52 16.51
N ASN A 281 2.15 -7.79 17.78
CA ASN A 281 3.19 -8.69 18.27
C ASN A 281 2.71 -10.15 18.42
N ALA A 282 1.44 -10.45 18.10
CA ALA A 282 0.95 -11.81 18.10
C ALA A 282 1.68 -12.65 17.04
N GLN A 283 1.97 -13.91 17.36
CA GLN A 283 2.64 -14.85 16.47
C GLN A 283 1.86 -15.05 15.16
N HIS A 284 0.54 -15.25 15.28
CA HIS A 284 -0.37 -15.43 14.16
C HIS A 284 -1.30 -14.22 14.09
N LYS A 285 -1.20 -13.41 13.03
CA LYS A 285 -1.99 -12.18 12.92
C LYS A 285 -3.32 -12.45 12.25
N ALA A 286 -4.39 -11.89 12.78
CA ALA A 286 -5.72 -12.01 12.18
C ALA A 286 -6.48 -10.70 12.30
N VAL A 287 -7.24 -10.39 11.26
CA VAL A 287 -8.14 -9.23 11.19
C VAL A 287 -9.49 -9.70 10.68
N TYR A 288 -10.53 -9.39 11.43
CA TYR A 288 -11.90 -9.66 11.06
C TYR A 288 -12.68 -8.35 10.98
N TYR A 289 -13.36 -8.15 9.86
CA TYR A 289 -14.27 -7.04 9.66
C TYR A 289 -15.72 -7.51 9.69
N HIS A 290 -16.52 -6.82 10.49
CA HIS A 290 -17.96 -7.02 10.55
C HIS A 290 -18.68 -5.78 10.02
N PHE A 291 -19.48 -5.95 8.96
CA PHE A 291 -20.24 -4.85 8.35
C PHE A 291 -21.69 -4.85 8.84
N SER A 292 -22.16 -3.70 9.31
CA SER A 292 -23.46 -3.54 9.98
C SER A 292 -24.19 -2.27 9.56
N GLU A 293 -25.51 -2.23 9.74
CA GLU A 293 -26.35 -1.06 9.37
C GLU A 293 -26.23 0.12 10.34
N GLY A 294 -25.53 -0.02 11.47
CA GLY A 294 -25.42 1.04 12.46
C GLY A 294 -24.24 0.86 13.42
N ARG A 295 -24.05 1.84 14.31
CA ARG A 295 -22.96 1.84 15.30
C ARG A 295 -23.37 1.32 16.68
N ASN A 296 -24.59 0.79 16.84
CA ASN A 296 -25.07 0.37 18.15
C ASN A 296 -24.17 -0.74 18.73
N GLY A 297 -23.83 -0.65 20.02
CA GLY A 297 -23.02 -1.64 20.72
C GLY A 297 -23.54 -3.08 20.66
N LYS A 298 -24.81 -3.30 20.25
CA LYS A 298 -25.32 -4.65 19.95
C LYS A 298 -24.48 -5.36 18.89
N PHE A 299 -23.99 -4.65 17.88
CA PHE A 299 -23.18 -5.23 16.81
C PHE A 299 -21.80 -5.68 17.34
N ALA A 300 -21.24 -4.94 18.30
CA ALA A 300 -20.04 -5.41 18.99
C ALA A 300 -20.30 -6.69 19.80
N ARG A 301 -21.46 -6.80 20.46
CA ARG A 301 -21.85 -8.00 21.22
C ARG A 301 -22.18 -9.20 20.31
N GLU A 302 -22.75 -8.98 19.13
CA GLU A 302 -22.99 -10.02 18.13
C GLU A 302 -21.67 -10.67 17.66
N VAL A 303 -20.59 -9.89 17.59
CA VAL A 303 -19.25 -10.40 17.26
C VAL A 303 -18.57 -11.03 18.48
N LEU A 304 -18.50 -10.31 19.60
CA LEU A 304 -17.77 -10.76 20.80
C LEU A 304 -18.43 -11.93 21.52
N GLN A 305 -19.76 -12.07 21.43
CA GLN A 305 -20.51 -13.17 22.05
C GLN A 305 -20.15 -13.34 23.54
N ASP A 306 -19.71 -14.53 23.96
CA ASP A 306 -19.35 -14.87 25.33
C ASP A 306 -17.86 -14.61 25.66
N TRP A 307 -17.12 -13.97 24.76
CA TRP A 307 -15.70 -13.68 24.97
C TRP A 307 -15.48 -12.70 26.12
N LYS A 308 -14.55 -13.02 27.02
CA LYS A 308 -14.25 -12.27 28.26
C LYS A 308 -12.75 -11.96 28.39
N GLY A 309 -12.14 -11.48 27.30
CA GLY A 309 -10.73 -11.08 27.30
C GLY A 309 -10.50 -9.59 27.50
N LEU A 310 -9.31 -9.14 27.11
CA LEU A 310 -8.85 -7.75 27.22
C LEU A 310 -9.07 -7.02 25.89
N LEU A 311 -9.98 -6.03 25.88
CA LEU A 311 -10.34 -5.29 24.66
C LEU A 311 -9.68 -3.91 24.64
N VAL A 312 -8.76 -3.71 23.70
CA VAL A 312 -8.14 -2.41 23.40
C VAL A 312 -9.09 -1.61 22.51
N CYS A 313 -9.59 -0.48 23.02
CA CYS A 313 -10.50 0.38 22.26
C CYS A 313 -10.50 1.85 22.76
N ASP A 314 -11.11 2.75 21.98
CA ASP A 314 -11.43 4.10 22.46
C ASP A 314 -12.63 4.09 23.45
N ASP A 315 -12.97 5.25 24.05
CA ASP A 315 -14.11 5.46 24.97
C ASP A 315 -15.46 5.47 24.23
N TYR A 316 -15.62 4.61 23.23
CA TYR A 316 -16.89 4.51 22.56
C TYR A 316 -17.91 3.84 23.47
N SER A 317 -19.05 4.52 23.71
CA SER A 317 -20.10 4.03 24.60
C SER A 317 -20.70 2.70 24.17
N GLY A 318 -20.56 2.32 22.89
CA GLY A 318 -21.02 1.03 22.37
C GLY A 318 -20.39 -0.18 23.05
N TYR A 319 -19.15 -0.08 23.53
CA TYR A 319 -18.44 -1.19 24.18
C TYR A 319 -18.79 -1.36 25.67
N LYS A 320 -19.40 -0.33 26.31
CA LYS A 320 -19.64 -0.32 27.77
C LYS A 320 -20.54 -1.45 28.26
N ALA A 321 -21.49 -1.88 27.43
CA ALA A 321 -22.33 -3.02 27.76
C ALA A 321 -21.55 -4.34 27.76
N SER A 322 -20.58 -4.50 26.84
CA SER A 322 -19.69 -5.67 26.80
C SER A 322 -18.78 -5.72 28.04
N PHE A 323 -18.34 -4.57 28.55
CA PHE A 323 -17.52 -4.52 29.77
C PHE A 323 -18.28 -5.01 31.00
N LYS A 324 -19.58 -4.69 31.09
CA LYS A 324 -20.46 -5.21 32.15
C LYS A 324 -20.70 -6.72 32.05
N GLN A 325 -20.44 -7.33 30.89
CA GLN A 325 -20.59 -8.78 30.64
C GLN A 325 -19.29 -9.57 30.87
N GLY A 326 -18.21 -8.90 31.28
CA GLY A 326 -16.93 -9.54 31.64
C GLY A 326 -15.75 -9.21 30.74
N VAL A 327 -15.95 -8.42 29.67
CA VAL A 327 -14.83 -7.91 28.86
C VAL A 327 -14.05 -6.84 29.64
N SER A 328 -12.73 -6.92 29.63
CA SER A 328 -11.87 -5.98 30.35
C SER A 328 -11.37 -4.86 29.43
N GLU A 329 -11.78 -3.61 29.69
CA GLU A 329 -11.41 -2.43 28.88
C GLU A 329 -9.92 -2.04 28.98
N VAL A 330 -9.19 -2.02 27.88
CA VAL A 330 -7.83 -1.46 27.78
C VAL A 330 -7.91 -0.14 27.02
N GLY A 331 -7.52 0.95 27.67
CA GLY A 331 -7.67 2.31 27.16
C GLY A 331 -6.62 2.67 26.13
N CYS A 332 -7.00 3.43 25.11
CA CYS A 332 -6.09 3.93 24.09
C CYS A 332 -5.42 5.26 24.49
N MET A 333 -4.12 5.24 24.80
CA MET A 333 -3.36 6.44 25.14
C MET A 333 -3.27 7.44 23.97
N ALA A 334 -3.29 6.98 22.72
CA ALA A 334 -3.24 7.85 21.54
C ALA A 334 -4.46 8.78 21.47
N HIS A 335 -5.66 8.29 21.83
CA HIS A 335 -6.87 9.10 21.91
C HIS A 335 -6.82 10.11 23.05
N ALA A 336 -6.29 9.74 24.22
CA ALA A 336 -6.06 10.68 25.31
C ALA A 336 -5.08 11.80 24.90
N ARG A 337 -3.95 11.43 24.27
CA ARG A 337 -2.94 12.37 23.77
C ARG A 337 -3.52 13.31 22.71
N ARG A 338 -4.30 12.80 21.74
CA ARG A 338 -4.91 13.59 20.66
C ARG A 338 -5.73 14.76 21.20
N LYS A 339 -6.47 14.56 22.31
CA LYS A 339 -7.25 15.63 22.95
C LYS A 339 -6.39 16.75 23.52
N PHE A 340 -5.20 16.44 24.06
CA PHE A 340 -4.25 17.46 24.51
C PHE A 340 -3.61 18.19 23.33
N VAL A 341 -3.30 17.48 22.25
CA VAL A 341 -2.78 18.10 21.01
C VAL A 341 -3.80 19.07 20.41
N GLU A 342 -5.05 18.65 20.24
CA GLU A 342 -6.14 19.52 19.76
C GLU A 342 -6.34 20.76 20.66
N LEU A 343 -6.21 20.59 21.99
CA LEU A 343 -6.28 21.70 22.94
C LEU A 343 -5.12 22.69 22.75
N HIS A 344 -3.91 22.20 22.50
CA HIS A 344 -2.73 23.02 22.23
C HIS A 344 -2.85 23.77 20.89
N GLU A 345 -3.19 23.06 19.81
CA GLU A 345 -3.34 23.62 18.45
C GLU A 345 -4.44 24.68 18.37
N SER A 346 -5.49 24.55 19.18
CA SER A 346 -6.54 25.58 19.26
C SER A 346 -6.11 26.87 19.98
N GLY A 347 -4.85 26.97 20.44
CA GLY A 347 -4.31 28.13 21.16
C GLY A 347 -4.83 28.27 22.60
N LYS A 348 -5.56 27.28 23.11
CA LYS A 348 -6.33 27.37 24.35
C LYS A 348 -5.57 26.97 25.61
N SER A 349 -4.37 26.40 25.49
CA SER A 349 -3.59 26.00 26.66
C SER A 349 -2.11 25.74 26.37
N THR A 350 -1.23 26.48 27.05
CA THR A 350 0.21 26.15 27.16
C THR A 350 0.46 24.96 28.08
N ILE A 351 -0.46 24.72 29.03
CA ILE A 351 -0.42 23.62 30.00
C ILE A 351 -0.52 22.25 29.28
N ALA A 352 -1.18 22.18 28.12
CA ALA A 352 -1.30 20.95 27.34
C ALA A 352 0.05 20.36 26.89
N ILE A 353 1.08 21.20 26.70
CA ILE A 353 2.42 20.78 26.23
C ILE A 353 3.05 19.79 27.20
N GLN A 354 3.00 20.07 28.50
CA GLN A 354 3.60 19.21 29.53
C GLN A 354 2.99 17.81 29.53
N ALA A 355 1.66 17.70 29.35
CA ALA A 355 1.00 16.41 29.22
C ALA A 355 1.43 15.66 27.95
N ILE A 356 1.56 16.38 26.83
CA ILE A 356 2.02 15.81 25.55
C ILE A 356 3.45 15.28 25.66
N GLU A 357 4.34 15.99 26.35
CA GLU A 357 5.72 15.60 26.60
C GLU A 357 5.80 14.34 27.46
N LEU A 358 5.08 14.30 28.59
CA LEU A 358 5.01 13.12 29.45
C LEU A 358 4.49 11.89 28.70
N MET A 359 3.40 12.05 27.93
CA MET A 359 2.89 10.98 27.08
C MET A 359 3.90 10.59 25.99
N GLY A 360 4.66 11.55 25.44
CA GLY A 360 5.73 11.30 24.48
C GLY A 360 6.85 10.43 25.04
N GLN A 361 7.24 10.63 26.30
CA GLN A 361 8.24 9.78 26.98
C GLN A 361 7.75 8.33 27.10
N LEU A 362 6.46 8.11 27.37
CA LEU A 362 5.89 6.75 27.39
C LEU A 362 6.02 6.06 26.03
N TYR A 363 5.72 6.77 24.94
CA TYR A 363 5.89 6.23 23.58
C TYR A 363 7.35 5.97 23.21
N ALA A 364 8.29 6.78 23.71
CA ALA A 364 9.72 6.53 23.52
C ALA A 364 10.13 5.19 24.15
N ILE A 365 9.68 4.92 25.38
CA ILE A 365 9.91 3.63 26.06
C ILE A 365 9.24 2.49 25.28
N GLU A 366 7.99 2.64 24.86
CA GLU A 366 7.28 1.59 24.11
C GLU A 366 7.97 1.24 22.79
N LYS A 367 8.57 2.22 22.13
CA LYS A 367 9.38 2.00 20.91
C LYS A 367 10.65 1.20 21.19
N GLU A 368 11.33 1.45 22.31
CA GLU A 368 12.53 0.72 22.71
C GLU A 368 12.23 -0.74 23.06
N ILE A 369 11.11 -1.00 23.73
CA ILE A 369 10.77 -2.32 24.26
C ILE A 369 9.94 -3.18 23.29
N GLN A 370 9.48 -2.63 22.17
CA GLN A 370 8.65 -3.34 21.18
C GLN A 370 9.18 -4.73 20.78
N PRO A 371 10.49 -4.96 20.53
CA PRO A 371 10.99 -6.27 20.12
C PRO A 371 11.11 -7.29 21.27
N LEU A 372 10.92 -6.88 22.53
CA LEU A 372 11.18 -7.71 23.71
C LEU A 372 10.01 -8.63 24.06
N ALA A 373 10.28 -9.68 24.84
CA ALA A 373 9.26 -10.60 25.33
C ALA A 373 8.25 -9.87 26.24
N PRO A 374 6.99 -10.36 26.37
CA PRO A 374 5.99 -9.75 27.26
C PRO A 374 6.49 -9.52 28.69
N GLU A 375 7.20 -10.48 29.27
CA GLU A 375 7.69 -10.41 30.64
C GLU A 375 8.70 -9.26 30.82
N GLU A 376 9.66 -9.14 29.89
CA GLU A 376 10.66 -8.07 29.89
C GLU A 376 10.01 -6.69 29.70
N ARG A 377 9.03 -6.61 28.80
CA ARG A 377 8.24 -5.38 28.58
C ARG A 377 7.54 -4.94 29.86
N GLN A 378 6.93 -5.88 30.58
CA GLN A 378 6.29 -5.59 31.86
C GLN A 378 7.30 -5.07 32.89
N THR A 379 8.46 -5.72 33.03
CA THR A 379 9.51 -5.27 33.96
C THR A 379 9.98 -3.85 33.65
N ILE A 380 10.28 -3.54 32.39
CA ILE A 380 10.72 -2.20 31.99
C ILE A 380 9.61 -1.17 32.19
N ARG A 381 8.35 -1.51 31.90
CA ARG A 381 7.19 -0.63 32.17
C ARG A 381 7.07 -0.31 33.65
N GLN A 382 7.28 -1.27 34.55
CA GLN A 382 7.25 -1.02 35.99
C GLN A 382 8.40 -0.11 36.45
N GLN A 383 9.59 -0.25 35.86
CA GLN A 383 10.77 0.56 36.23
C GLN A 383 10.75 1.97 35.64
N LYS A 384 10.35 2.12 34.37
CA LYS A 384 10.47 3.37 33.61
C LYS A 384 9.11 4.05 33.34
N SER A 385 8.12 3.31 32.84
CA SER A 385 6.83 3.89 32.43
C SER A 385 5.93 4.24 33.62
N LYS A 386 5.93 3.42 34.68
CA LYS A 386 5.10 3.64 35.88
C LYS A 386 5.42 4.97 36.58
N PRO A 387 6.68 5.35 36.86
CA PRO A 387 6.99 6.67 37.43
C PRO A 387 6.45 7.85 36.60
N ILE A 388 6.54 7.75 35.27
CA ILE A 388 6.03 8.79 34.36
C ILE A 388 4.50 8.84 34.40
N MET A 389 3.84 7.68 34.43
CA MET A 389 2.38 7.59 34.58
C MET A 389 1.91 8.16 35.93
N ASP A 390 2.60 7.86 37.03
CA ASP A 390 2.28 8.40 38.36
C ASP A 390 2.46 9.93 38.40
N LEU A 391 3.50 10.46 37.74
CA LEU A 391 3.70 11.90 37.56
C LEU A 391 2.57 12.52 36.74
N LEU A 392 2.18 11.89 35.62
CA LEU A 392 1.08 12.34 34.79
C LEU A 392 -0.26 12.34 35.55
N LEU A 393 -0.54 11.32 36.37
CA LEU A 393 -1.73 11.28 37.22
C LEU A 393 -1.78 12.46 38.19
N LYS A 394 -0.69 12.66 38.95
CA LYS A 394 -0.58 13.78 39.90
C LYS A 394 -0.75 15.11 39.19
N TRP A 395 -0.11 15.27 38.03
CA TRP A 395 -0.23 16.46 37.20
C TRP A 395 -1.68 16.72 36.80
N LEU A 396 -2.40 15.69 36.33
CA LEU A 396 -3.81 15.80 35.94
C LEU A 396 -4.70 16.19 37.12
N GLN A 397 -4.48 15.60 38.29
CA GLN A 397 -5.24 15.89 39.51
C GLN A 397 -5.04 17.34 39.96
N VAL A 398 -3.79 17.79 40.07
CA VAL A 398 -3.46 19.18 40.47
C VAL A 398 -4.03 20.20 39.48
N HIS A 399 -3.92 19.94 38.18
CA HIS A 399 -4.42 20.89 37.18
C HIS A 399 -5.94 20.91 37.12
N ARG A 400 -6.63 19.79 37.38
CA ARG A 400 -8.10 19.77 37.46
C ARG A 400 -8.66 20.77 38.47
N GLU A 401 -7.98 20.96 39.60
CA GLU A 401 -8.38 21.91 40.64
C GLU A 401 -8.13 23.38 40.26
N LYS A 402 -7.12 23.62 39.40
CA LYS A 402 -6.68 24.95 39.00
C LYS A 402 -7.39 25.49 37.76
N VAL A 403 -7.97 24.63 36.94
CA VAL A 403 -8.63 25.04 35.69
C VAL A 403 -10.11 25.41 35.91
N PRO A 404 -10.66 26.38 35.16
CA PRO A 404 -12.08 26.72 35.23
C PRO A 404 -12.97 25.51 34.91
N LYS A 405 -13.98 25.26 35.76
CA LYS A 405 -14.97 24.19 35.55
C LYS A 405 -15.72 24.40 34.23
N GLY A 406 -15.90 23.33 33.47
CA GLY A 406 -16.62 23.35 32.18
C GLY A 406 -15.79 23.87 30.99
N GLY A 407 -14.57 24.36 31.23
CA GLY A 407 -13.63 24.77 30.18
C GLY A 407 -13.12 23.59 29.35
N ALA A 408 -12.54 23.89 28.17
CA ALA A 408 -11.98 22.87 27.28
C ALA A 408 -10.86 22.06 27.97
N THR A 409 -9.99 22.72 28.72
CA THR A 409 -8.91 22.08 29.49
C THR A 409 -9.44 21.11 30.55
N GLU A 410 -10.49 21.50 31.29
CA GLU A 410 -11.11 20.63 32.29
C GLU A 410 -11.68 19.36 31.65
N LYS A 411 -12.37 19.49 30.50
CA LYS A 411 -12.93 18.33 29.77
C LYS A 411 -11.86 17.34 29.31
N VAL A 412 -10.71 17.83 28.84
CA VAL A 412 -9.59 16.99 28.40
C VAL A 412 -8.93 16.27 29.58
N ILE A 413 -8.70 16.98 30.68
CA ILE A 413 -8.18 16.39 31.93
C ILE A 413 -9.17 15.36 32.48
N HIS A 414 -10.46 15.69 32.53
CA HIS A 414 -11.52 14.82 33.03
C HIS A 414 -11.62 13.53 32.21
N TYR A 415 -11.49 13.59 30.87
CA TYR A 415 -11.47 12.41 30.02
C TYR A 415 -10.37 11.42 30.44
N SER A 416 -9.15 11.91 30.66
CA SER A 416 -8.01 11.06 31.03
C SER A 416 -8.17 10.49 32.44
N LEU A 417 -8.59 11.31 33.41
CA LEU A 417 -8.80 10.87 34.79
C LEU A 417 -9.93 9.84 34.92
N LYS A 418 -11.03 10.02 34.19
CA LYS A 418 -12.17 9.10 34.20
C LYS A 418 -11.81 7.71 33.68
N ARG A 419 -10.82 7.62 32.79
CA ARG A 419 -10.37 6.36 32.16
C ARG A 419 -9.01 5.89 32.66
N TRP A 420 -8.53 6.43 33.78
CA TRP A 420 -7.16 6.21 34.21
C TRP A 420 -6.82 4.72 34.41
N ASP A 421 -7.73 3.95 35.00
CA ASP A 421 -7.55 2.51 35.20
C ASP A 421 -7.43 1.75 33.87
N ALA A 422 -8.19 2.14 32.85
CA ALA A 422 -8.10 1.55 31.51
C ALA A 422 -6.80 1.99 30.81
N LEU A 423 -6.42 3.27 30.92
CA LEU A 423 -5.21 3.85 30.31
C LEU A 423 -3.91 3.34 30.94
N SER A 424 -3.93 2.93 32.21
CA SER A 424 -2.76 2.43 32.94
C SER A 424 -2.63 0.90 32.92
N ARG A 425 -3.67 0.17 32.48
CA ARG A 425 -3.69 -1.30 32.51
C ARG A 425 -2.54 -1.95 31.76
N TYR A 426 -2.09 -1.36 30.65
CA TYR A 426 -0.99 -1.89 29.85
C TYR A 426 0.34 -2.01 30.64
N LEU A 427 0.52 -1.23 31.71
CA LEU A 427 1.70 -1.31 32.56
C LEU A 427 1.85 -2.67 33.23
N GLY A 428 0.72 -3.31 33.56
CA GLY A 428 0.67 -4.56 34.32
C GLY A 428 0.70 -5.84 33.48
N ASP A 429 0.62 -5.74 32.15
CA ASP A 429 0.60 -6.89 31.25
C ASP A 429 1.37 -6.55 29.97
N GLY A 430 2.52 -7.20 29.79
CA GLY A 430 3.39 -6.98 28.62
C GLY A 430 2.76 -7.33 27.28
N ARG A 431 1.67 -8.12 27.25
CA ARG A 431 0.95 -8.45 26.01
C ARG A 431 0.14 -7.28 25.50
N LEU A 432 -0.26 -6.36 26.40
CA LEU A 432 -1.09 -5.22 26.06
C LEU A 432 -0.29 -4.11 25.37
N PRO A 433 -0.81 -3.54 24.27
CA PRO A 433 -0.27 -2.33 23.68
C PRO A 433 -0.74 -1.08 24.45
N ILE A 434 0.02 0.00 24.32
CA ILE A 434 -0.32 1.32 24.90
C ILE A 434 -1.49 2.01 24.19
N ASP A 435 -1.76 1.65 22.93
CA ASP A 435 -2.76 2.30 22.10
C ASP A 435 -3.50 1.34 21.16
N ASN A 436 -4.48 1.88 20.44
CA ASN A 436 -5.33 1.19 19.49
C ASN A 436 -4.95 1.50 18.02
N ASN A 437 -3.80 2.10 17.76
CA ASN A 437 -3.41 2.53 16.40
C ASN A 437 -3.27 1.33 15.46
N TRP A 438 -2.98 0.14 16.00
CA TRP A 438 -2.87 -1.09 15.20
C TRP A 438 -4.16 -1.41 14.43
N VAL A 439 -5.34 -1.33 15.06
CA VAL A 439 -6.62 -1.58 14.37
C VAL A 439 -7.01 -0.41 13.47
N GLU A 440 -6.68 0.83 13.84
CA GLU A 440 -6.87 1.99 12.97
C GLU A 440 -6.11 1.80 11.65
N ASN A 441 -4.89 1.25 11.70
CA ASN A 441 -4.10 0.89 10.51
C ASN A 441 -4.77 -0.19 9.67
N GLN A 442 -5.48 -1.15 10.27
CA GLN A 442 -6.27 -2.14 9.53
C GLN A 442 -7.50 -1.50 8.85
N ILE A 443 -8.04 -0.42 9.42
CA ILE A 443 -9.16 0.32 8.82
C ILE A 443 -8.71 1.21 7.65
N ARG A 444 -7.44 1.65 7.58
CA ARG A 444 -6.95 2.57 6.54
C ARG A 444 -7.21 2.10 5.09
N PRO A 445 -6.98 0.82 4.71
CA PRO A 445 -7.37 0.30 3.39
C PRO A 445 -8.84 0.56 3.06
N TRP A 446 -9.76 0.45 4.02
CA TRP A 446 -11.16 0.77 3.80
C TRP A 446 -11.37 2.27 3.55
N ALA A 447 -10.67 3.13 4.28
CA ALA A 447 -10.74 4.58 4.08
C ALA A 447 -10.23 5.00 2.70
N LEU A 448 -9.16 4.39 2.20
CA LEU A 448 -8.65 4.58 0.85
C LEU A 448 -9.66 4.07 -0.19
N GLY A 449 -10.16 2.85 -0.01
CA GLY A 449 -11.17 2.26 -0.88
C GLY A 449 -12.43 3.12 -1.04
N ARG A 450 -12.93 3.72 0.04
CA ARG A 450 -14.11 4.60 0.01
C ARG A 450 -13.97 5.76 -0.99
N LYS A 451 -12.76 6.25 -1.24
CA LYS A 451 -12.51 7.29 -2.25
C LYS A 451 -12.74 6.78 -3.68
N ASN A 452 -12.63 5.47 -3.91
CA ASN A 452 -12.74 4.84 -5.22
C ASN A 452 -14.10 4.21 -5.51
N TRP A 453 -14.83 3.68 -4.52
CA TRP A 453 -16.13 3.01 -4.74
C TRP A 453 -17.35 3.74 -4.12
N LEU A 454 -17.15 4.88 -3.46
CA LEU A 454 -18.16 5.82 -2.91
C LEU A 454 -19.16 5.26 -1.87
N PHE A 455 -19.74 4.07 -2.06
CA PHE A 455 -20.69 3.42 -1.16
C PHE A 455 -20.76 1.89 -1.32
N ALA A 456 -21.27 1.21 -0.30
CA ALA A 456 -21.76 -0.16 -0.41
C ALA A 456 -23.16 -0.17 -1.05
N GLY A 457 -23.43 -1.15 -1.92
CA GLY A 457 -24.71 -1.22 -2.64
C GLY A 457 -25.89 -1.74 -1.80
N SER A 458 -25.60 -2.56 -0.79
CA SER A 458 -26.55 -3.17 0.15
C SER A 458 -25.82 -3.76 1.36
N LEU A 459 -26.54 -4.13 2.42
CA LEU A 459 -25.97 -4.76 3.61
C LEU A 459 -25.17 -6.02 3.25
N ARG A 460 -25.78 -6.91 2.46
CA ARG A 460 -25.13 -8.14 1.98
C ARG A 460 -23.87 -7.85 1.17
N SER A 461 -23.85 -6.78 0.36
CA SER A 461 -22.64 -6.41 -0.39
C SER A 461 -21.51 -5.94 0.53
N GLY A 462 -21.84 -5.20 1.59
CA GLY A 462 -20.88 -4.75 2.61
C GLY A 462 -20.32 -5.92 3.42
N GLN A 463 -21.18 -6.87 3.82
CA GLN A 463 -20.78 -8.09 4.54
C GLN A 463 -19.82 -8.95 3.71
N ARG A 464 -20.12 -9.20 2.42
CA ARG A 464 -19.20 -9.92 1.52
C ARG A 464 -17.86 -9.21 1.38
N ALA A 465 -17.88 -7.88 1.23
CA ALA A 465 -16.66 -7.09 1.19
C ALA A 465 -15.86 -7.21 2.50
N ALA A 466 -16.54 -7.24 3.65
CA ALA A 466 -15.94 -7.47 4.97
C ALA A 466 -15.22 -8.82 5.04
N ASN A 467 -15.88 -9.90 4.62
CA ASN A 467 -15.31 -11.25 4.61
C ASN A 467 -14.04 -11.32 3.74
N ILE A 468 -14.12 -10.83 2.50
CA ILE A 468 -12.99 -10.86 1.56
C ILE A 468 -11.82 -10.01 2.08
N MET A 469 -12.09 -8.80 2.57
CA MET A 469 -11.05 -7.93 3.13
C MET A 469 -10.41 -8.50 4.39
N SER A 470 -11.16 -9.26 5.21
CA SER A 470 -10.64 -9.91 6.42
C SER A 470 -9.54 -10.92 6.04
N LEU A 471 -9.82 -11.72 5.01
CA LEU A 471 -8.88 -12.71 4.49
C LEU A 471 -7.66 -12.04 3.83
N ILE A 472 -7.87 -11.04 2.97
CA ILE A 472 -6.78 -10.31 2.31
C ILE A 472 -5.87 -9.63 3.34
N GLN A 473 -6.44 -8.90 4.30
CA GLN A 473 -5.63 -8.16 5.28
C GLN A 473 -4.89 -9.11 6.21
N SER A 474 -5.52 -10.21 6.60
CA SER A 474 -4.88 -11.25 7.41
C SER A 474 -3.73 -11.93 6.65
N ALA A 475 -3.89 -12.23 5.36
CA ALA A 475 -2.79 -12.75 4.53
C ALA A 475 -1.60 -11.77 4.47
N LYS A 476 -1.86 -10.48 4.20
CA LYS A 476 -0.84 -9.43 4.21
C LYS A 476 -0.12 -9.34 5.55
N ASN A 477 -0.86 -9.37 6.65
CA ASN A 477 -0.27 -9.25 8.00
C ASN A 477 0.63 -10.44 8.37
N ASN A 478 0.39 -11.62 7.80
CA ASN A 478 1.26 -12.80 7.94
C ASN A 478 2.36 -12.88 6.88
N GLY A 479 2.55 -11.84 6.05
CA GLY A 479 3.61 -11.80 5.03
C GLY A 479 3.36 -12.69 3.82
N LEU A 480 2.11 -13.14 3.60
CA LEU A 480 1.74 -13.94 2.44
C LEU A 480 1.44 -13.06 1.23
N ASP A 481 1.68 -13.58 0.03
CA ASP A 481 1.10 -13.02 -1.19
C ASP A 481 -0.43 -13.25 -1.18
N PRO A 482 -1.25 -12.19 -1.10
CA PRO A 482 -2.70 -12.33 -1.06
C PRO A 482 -3.29 -12.97 -2.33
N TYR A 483 -2.64 -12.79 -3.48
CA TYR A 483 -3.08 -13.41 -4.73
C TYR A 483 -2.90 -14.92 -4.68
N ALA A 484 -1.67 -15.39 -4.38
CA ALA A 484 -1.38 -16.82 -4.25
C ALA A 484 -2.30 -17.50 -3.22
N TYR A 485 -2.48 -16.86 -2.06
CA TYR A 485 -3.38 -17.34 -1.02
C TYR A 485 -4.83 -17.47 -1.50
N LEU A 486 -5.43 -16.40 -2.04
CA LEU A 486 -6.83 -16.46 -2.48
C LEU A 486 -7.04 -17.42 -3.64
N LYS A 487 -6.10 -17.50 -4.59
CA LYS A 487 -6.17 -18.45 -5.71
C LYS A 487 -6.26 -19.88 -5.19
N ASP A 488 -5.37 -20.26 -4.29
CA ASP A 488 -5.30 -21.61 -3.72
C ASP A 488 -6.52 -21.93 -2.84
N VAL A 489 -6.95 -20.98 -1.99
CA VAL A 489 -8.18 -21.15 -1.20
C VAL A 489 -9.39 -21.36 -2.09
N LEU A 490 -9.58 -20.52 -3.11
CA LEU A 490 -10.68 -20.67 -4.06
C LEU A 490 -10.62 -22.00 -4.83
N GLU A 491 -9.43 -22.51 -5.12
CA GLU A 491 -9.29 -23.83 -5.77
C GLU A 491 -9.66 -25.00 -4.85
N ARG A 492 -9.29 -24.94 -3.56
CA ARG A 492 -9.52 -26.05 -2.62
C ARG A 492 -10.94 -26.09 -2.07
N LEU A 493 -11.53 -24.93 -1.83
CA LEU A 493 -12.78 -24.78 -1.07
C LEU A 493 -13.93 -25.68 -1.54
N PRO A 494 -14.20 -25.87 -2.85
CA PRO A 494 -15.29 -26.73 -3.33
C PRO A 494 -15.17 -28.20 -2.88
N THR A 495 -13.96 -28.65 -2.54
CA THR A 495 -13.68 -30.04 -2.13
C THR A 495 -13.14 -30.14 -0.70
N HIS A 496 -12.96 -29.00 -0.02
CA HIS A 496 -12.35 -28.96 1.31
C HIS A 496 -13.36 -29.38 2.37
N LYS A 497 -12.92 -30.20 3.33
CA LYS A 497 -13.80 -30.64 4.42
C LYS A 497 -14.10 -29.46 5.34
N ALA A 498 -15.38 -29.23 5.65
CA ALA A 498 -15.80 -28.16 6.55
C ALA A 498 -15.14 -28.26 7.94
N SER A 499 -14.92 -29.47 8.45
CA SER A 499 -14.21 -29.70 9.73
C SER A 499 -12.73 -29.36 9.72
N GLN A 500 -12.15 -29.07 8.55
CA GLN A 500 -10.74 -28.73 8.36
C GLN A 500 -10.57 -27.30 7.83
N ILE A 501 -11.61 -26.47 7.91
CA ILE A 501 -11.61 -25.10 7.36
C ILE A 501 -10.46 -24.25 7.92
N ASP A 502 -10.01 -24.54 9.14
CA ASP A 502 -8.90 -23.86 9.81
C ASP A 502 -7.57 -23.97 9.06
N GLN A 503 -7.39 -25.00 8.23
CA GLN A 503 -6.21 -25.16 7.36
C GLN A 503 -6.16 -24.12 6.23
N LEU A 504 -7.30 -23.49 5.91
CA LEU A 504 -7.39 -22.43 4.92
C LEU A 504 -7.22 -21.04 5.53
N LEU A 505 -7.09 -20.93 6.85
CA LEU A 505 -6.84 -19.65 7.51
C LEU A 505 -5.45 -19.12 7.12
N PRO A 506 -5.29 -17.79 6.93
CA PRO A 506 -4.02 -17.24 6.45
C PRO A 506 -2.79 -17.60 7.29
N HIS A 507 -2.94 -17.76 8.61
CA HIS A 507 -1.81 -18.08 9.48
C HIS A 507 -1.45 -19.59 9.51
N ASN A 508 -2.34 -20.46 9.03
CA ASN A 508 -2.14 -21.90 8.91
C ASN A 508 -1.91 -22.34 7.45
N TRP A 509 -2.06 -21.42 6.51
CA TRP A 509 -2.04 -21.73 5.09
C TRP A 509 -0.66 -22.21 4.65
N GLN A 510 -0.66 -23.31 3.90
CA GLN A 510 0.50 -23.87 3.23
C GLN A 510 0.19 -23.98 1.74
N PRO A 511 1.06 -23.49 0.84
CA PRO A 511 0.87 -23.59 -0.60
C PRO A 511 0.65 -25.05 -1.03
N SER A 512 -0.16 -25.26 -2.07
CA SER A 512 -0.27 -26.58 -2.67
C SER A 512 1.08 -26.89 -3.32
N ASN A 513 1.73 -28.00 -2.97
CA ASN A 513 2.79 -28.55 -3.83
C ASN A 513 2.12 -29.04 -5.12
N ARG A 514 2.03 -28.16 -6.12
CA ARG A 514 1.62 -28.52 -7.48
C ARG A 514 2.55 -27.89 -8.49
#